data_AF-A0A7K6THP6-F1
#
_entry.id   AF-A0A7K6THP6-F1
#
_cell.length_a   1.000
_cell.length_b   1.000
_cell.length_c   1.000
_cell.angle_alpha   90.00
_cell.angle_beta   90.00
_cell.angle_gamma   90.00
#
_symmetry.space_group_name_H-M   'P 1'
#
loop_
_entity.id
_entity.type
_entity.pdbx_description
1 polymer ?
#
loop_
_entity_poly.entity_id
_entity_poly.type
_entity_poly.pdbx_seq_one_letter_code
_entity_poly.pdbx_strand_id
1 'polypeptide(L)'
;YGKNTIKFLRLHREGKKHFIKEVEVCTHLRLTSAQEYLEGNNSLVIPTDTMKNIVLVLAKKNGIPTIEQFAIDICKHFMTTFCQVAYVKTYVQEVPWQRLHENSVPHVHSFICVPDGIRFCEAEQCRNGPLVLSAGIKDLKLMKTTQSGFEGFFKNEHTTLPERHDRILCGELFCKWSYGECRDFDFDSIWNKIRECILEAFAGPPDCGEYSPSYQKTVNSIQMHILSKVSQVQVIETVLNNVFYNVLDMKNLGLTNDKEVQIPVETPYGFCTCTLGRK
;
A
#
# COMPACT_ATOMS: atom_id res chain seq x y z
N TYR A 1 -3.98 -10.28 20.79
CA TYR A 1 -5.22 -9.49 20.77
C TYR A 1 -4.89 -8.03 20.46
N GLY A 2 -5.87 -7.14 20.26
CA GLY A 2 -5.58 -5.74 19.97
C GLY A 2 -6.80 -4.87 19.74
N LYS A 3 -6.56 -3.67 19.22
CA LYS A 3 -7.61 -2.73 18.79
C LYS A 3 -7.39 -2.38 17.32
N ASN A 4 -8.45 -2.56 16.53
CA ASN A 4 -8.47 -2.22 15.12
C ASN A 4 -9.22 -0.92 14.88
N THR A 5 -8.90 -0.28 13.75
CA THR A 5 -9.68 0.83 13.18
C THR A 5 -9.80 2.02 14.14
N ILE A 6 -8.69 2.40 14.78
CA ILE A 6 -8.60 3.64 15.56
C ILE A 6 -8.41 4.79 14.56
N LYS A 7 -9.51 5.43 14.15
CA LYS A 7 -9.51 6.55 13.21
C LYS A 7 -9.45 7.89 13.93
N PHE A 8 -8.54 8.77 13.53
CA PHE A 8 -8.48 10.14 14.05
C PHE A 8 -7.66 11.07 13.14
N LEU A 9 -7.93 12.36 13.28
CA LEU A 9 -7.20 13.43 12.60
C LEU A 9 -6.35 14.22 13.60
N ARG A 10 -5.07 14.42 13.27
CA ARG A 10 -4.20 15.36 13.96
C ARG A 10 -4.08 16.66 13.16
N LEU A 11 -4.52 17.76 13.76
CA LEU A 11 -4.42 19.12 13.21
C LEU A 11 -3.33 19.92 13.93
N HIS A 12 -2.32 20.38 13.20
CA HIS A 12 -1.27 21.30 13.68
C HIS A 12 -1.43 22.67 13.01
N ARG A 13 -1.22 23.76 13.75
CA ARG A 13 -1.45 25.13 13.26
C ARG A 13 -0.21 25.98 13.45
N GLU A 14 0.21 26.64 12.38
CA GLU A 14 1.29 27.63 12.35
C GLU A 14 0.73 28.93 11.78
N GLY A 15 0.25 29.80 12.67
CA GLY A 15 -0.51 30.99 12.28
C GLY A 15 -1.76 30.60 11.48
N LYS A 16 -1.88 31.12 10.25
CA LYS A 16 -2.99 30.81 9.33
C LYS A 16 -2.82 29.47 8.60
N LYS A 17 -1.60 28.91 8.57
CA LYS A 17 -1.31 27.66 7.85
C LYS A 17 -1.61 26.47 8.74
N HIS A 18 -2.50 25.60 8.28
CA HIS A 18 -2.90 24.38 8.98
C HIS A 18 -2.23 23.18 8.30
N PHE A 19 -1.83 22.19 9.09
CA PHE A 19 -1.30 20.90 8.65
C PHE A 19 -2.14 19.79 9.25
N ILE A 20 -2.50 18.81 8.42
CA ILE A 20 -3.35 17.69 8.83
C ILE A 20 -2.65 16.37 8.57
N LYS A 21 -2.95 15.40 9.42
CA LYS A 21 -2.59 13.99 9.23
C LYS A 21 -3.74 13.16 9.79
N GLU A 22 -4.54 12.57 8.91
CA GLU A 22 -5.63 11.68 9.29
C GLU A 22 -5.21 10.24 9.02
N VAL A 23 -5.36 9.40 10.04
CA VAL A 23 -4.87 8.01 10.00
C VAL A 23 -5.89 7.04 10.57
N GLU A 24 -5.79 5.81 10.12
CA GLU A 24 -6.40 4.65 10.78
C GLU A 24 -5.30 3.73 11.30
N VAL A 25 -5.38 3.39 12.60
CA VAL A 25 -4.38 2.57 13.29
C VAL A 25 -5.00 1.25 13.76
N CYS A 26 -4.27 0.17 13.53
CA CYS A 26 -4.52 -1.13 14.14
C CYS A 26 -3.28 -1.53 14.96
N THR A 27 -3.44 -1.83 16.25
CA THR A 27 -2.32 -2.23 17.11
C THR A 27 -2.65 -3.51 17.87
N HIS A 28 -1.72 -4.47 17.79
CA HIS A 28 -1.87 -5.82 18.29
C HIS A 28 -0.71 -6.19 19.19
N LEU A 29 -1.02 -6.89 20.28
CA LEU A 29 -0.07 -7.39 21.26
C LEU A 29 -0.20 -8.90 21.38
N ARG A 30 0.93 -9.54 21.64
CA ARG A 30 1.02 -10.89 22.21
C ARG A 30 1.72 -10.76 23.56
N LEU A 31 1.17 -11.37 24.59
CA LEU A 31 1.76 -11.36 25.94
C LEU A 31 2.77 -12.51 26.11
N THR A 32 3.53 -12.46 27.19
CA THR A 32 4.47 -13.53 27.58
C THR A 32 3.79 -14.76 28.16
N SER A 33 2.52 -14.64 28.56
CA SER A 33 1.68 -15.71 29.10
C SER A 33 0.42 -15.88 28.24
N ALA A 34 -0.25 -17.02 28.37
CA ALA A 34 -1.53 -17.34 27.73
C ALA A 34 -2.64 -17.61 28.76
N GLN A 35 -2.46 -17.17 30.01
CA GLN A 35 -3.40 -17.40 31.12
C GLN A 35 -4.81 -16.86 30.86
N GLU A 36 -4.94 -15.78 30.07
CA GLU A 36 -6.24 -15.25 29.66
C GLU A 36 -7.02 -16.23 28.79
N TYR A 37 -6.33 -17.08 28.03
CA TYR A 37 -6.93 -18.11 27.18
C TYR A 37 -7.19 -19.42 27.92
N LEU A 38 -6.24 -19.84 28.77
CA LEU A 38 -6.29 -21.14 29.45
C LEU A 38 -7.15 -21.11 30.72
N GLU A 39 -7.13 -20.00 31.45
CA GLU A 39 -7.71 -19.90 32.80
C GLU A 39 -8.72 -18.75 32.92
N GLY A 40 -8.89 -17.94 31.86
CA GLY A 40 -9.70 -16.72 31.92
C GLY A 40 -9.11 -15.63 32.83
N ASN A 41 -7.83 -15.76 33.21
CA ASN A 41 -7.15 -14.83 34.10
C ASN A 41 -6.64 -13.61 33.31
N ASN A 42 -7.32 -12.48 33.47
CA ASN A 42 -7.04 -11.24 32.74
C ASN A 42 -6.00 -10.33 33.41
N SER A 43 -5.31 -10.77 34.48
CA SER A 43 -4.40 -9.90 35.26
C SER A 43 -3.26 -9.26 34.46
N LEU A 44 -2.82 -9.89 33.37
CA LEU A 44 -1.78 -9.37 32.48
C LEU A 44 -2.34 -8.66 31.23
N VAL A 45 -3.65 -8.74 31.00
CA VAL A 45 -4.30 -8.19 29.80
C VAL A 45 -4.36 -6.67 29.88
N ILE A 46 -3.83 -6.01 28.86
CA ILE A 46 -4.00 -4.58 28.66
C ILE A 46 -5.35 -4.39 27.96
N PRO A 47 -6.33 -3.69 28.56
CA PRO A 47 -7.61 -3.49 27.91
C PRO A 47 -7.45 -2.84 26.54
N THR A 48 -8.20 -3.30 25.54
CA THR A 48 -8.10 -2.77 24.17
C THR A 48 -8.51 -1.29 24.10
N ASP A 49 -9.32 -0.80 25.06
CA ASP A 49 -9.60 0.62 25.22
C ASP A 49 -8.38 1.42 25.70
N THR A 50 -7.60 0.87 26.64
CA THR A 50 -6.31 1.45 27.05
C THR A 50 -5.35 1.55 25.86
N MET A 51 -5.31 0.53 25.01
CA MET A 51 -4.49 0.56 23.79
C MET A 51 -4.89 1.70 22.84
N LYS A 52 -6.20 1.90 22.63
CA LYS A 52 -6.76 3.05 21.88
C LYS A 52 -6.32 4.38 22.50
N ASN A 53 -6.48 4.52 23.82
CA ASN A 53 -6.13 5.76 24.53
C ASN A 53 -4.63 6.07 24.43
N ILE A 54 -3.76 5.06 24.52
CA ILE A 54 -2.31 5.21 24.34
C ILE A 54 -1.99 5.76 22.95
N VAL A 55 -2.57 5.19 21.89
CA VAL A 55 -2.36 5.66 20.50
C VAL A 55 -2.74 7.15 20.36
N LEU A 56 -3.91 7.55 20.89
CA LEU A 56 -4.38 8.94 20.85
C LEU A 56 -3.47 9.88 21.65
N VAL A 57 -2.99 9.45 22.82
CA VAL A 57 -2.07 10.22 23.66
C VAL A 57 -0.71 10.41 22.97
N LEU A 58 -0.18 9.36 22.32
CA LEU A 58 1.07 9.45 21.56
C LEU A 58 0.93 10.44 20.39
N ALA A 59 -0.16 10.38 19.63
CA ALA A 59 -0.41 11.35 18.55
C ALA A 59 -0.53 12.80 19.05
N LYS A 60 -1.09 12.99 20.24
CA LYS A 60 -1.18 14.32 20.88
C LYS A 60 0.19 14.82 21.34
N LYS A 61 0.98 13.97 22.02
CA LYS A 61 2.26 14.33 22.62
C LYS A 61 3.38 14.48 21.59
N ASN A 62 3.52 13.50 20.70
CA ASN A 62 4.63 13.41 19.76
C ASN A 62 4.29 13.99 18.37
N GLY A 63 3.00 14.11 18.06
CA GLY A 63 2.55 14.38 16.69
C GLY A 63 2.62 13.12 15.81
N ILE A 64 2.45 13.32 14.50
CA ILE A 64 2.57 12.27 13.48
C ILE A 64 3.38 12.88 12.33
N PRO A 65 4.72 12.94 12.43
CA PRO A 65 5.55 13.48 11.35
C PRO A 65 5.42 12.61 10.10
N THR A 66 5.58 11.30 10.23
CA THR A 66 5.25 10.28 9.22
C THR A 66 4.49 9.14 9.90
N ILE A 67 3.75 8.36 9.12
CA ILE A 67 3.03 7.20 9.67
C ILE A 67 3.98 6.11 10.17
N GLU A 68 5.15 5.96 9.54
CA GLU A 68 6.19 5.00 9.90
C GLU A 68 6.78 5.35 11.26
N GLN A 69 7.15 6.61 11.47
CA GLN A 69 7.67 7.07 12.75
C GLN A 69 6.62 6.91 13.85
N PHE A 70 5.35 7.19 13.54
CA PHE A 70 4.28 7.01 14.51
C PHE A 70 4.04 5.53 14.86
N ALA A 71 4.11 4.62 13.89
CA ALA A 71 4.05 3.18 14.14
C ALA A 71 5.24 2.72 15.01
N ILE A 72 6.46 3.22 14.74
CA ILE A 72 7.65 2.98 15.57
C ILE A 72 7.43 3.44 17.01
N ASP A 73 6.90 4.65 17.21
CA ASP A 73 6.66 5.22 18.54
C ASP A 73 5.64 4.37 19.34
N ILE A 74 4.59 3.89 18.69
CA ILE A 74 3.60 3.00 19.30
C ILE A 74 4.27 1.67 19.71
N CYS A 75 5.01 1.02 18.82
CA CYS A 75 5.73 -0.22 19.13
C CYS A 75 6.70 -0.03 20.30
N LYS A 76 7.51 1.04 20.26
CA LYS A 76 8.46 1.39 21.33
C LYS A 76 7.74 1.62 22.65
N HIS A 77 6.61 2.33 22.66
CA HIS A 77 5.87 2.59 23.89
C HIS A 77 5.38 1.29 24.53
N PHE A 78 4.73 0.40 23.78
CA PHE A 78 4.23 -0.86 24.33
C PHE A 78 5.36 -1.77 24.81
N MET A 79 6.45 -1.84 24.06
CA MET A 79 7.62 -2.61 24.47
C MET A 79 8.27 -2.05 25.73
N THR A 80 8.50 -0.75 25.82
CA THR A 80 9.21 -0.17 26.97
C THR A 80 8.35 -0.09 28.24
N THR A 81 7.04 0.09 28.10
CA THR A 81 6.14 0.36 29.25
C THR A 81 5.65 -0.92 29.94
N PHE A 82 5.40 -1.98 29.19
CA PHE A 82 4.76 -3.19 29.71
C PHE A 82 5.69 -4.38 29.59
N CYS A 83 6.26 -4.87 30.70
CA CYS A 83 7.20 -5.99 30.68
C CYS A 83 6.57 -7.30 30.17
N GLN A 84 5.25 -7.48 30.36
CA GLN A 84 4.51 -8.66 29.94
C GLN A 84 4.20 -8.74 28.44
N VAL A 85 4.52 -7.71 27.64
CA VAL A 85 4.34 -7.76 26.19
C VAL A 85 5.48 -8.57 25.56
N ALA A 86 5.19 -9.60 24.76
CA ALA A 86 6.19 -10.41 24.07
C ALA A 86 6.39 -9.98 22.60
N TYR A 87 5.34 -9.46 21.96
CA TYR A 87 5.37 -8.97 20.59
C TYR A 87 4.35 -7.85 20.39
N VAL A 88 4.68 -6.86 19.57
CA VAL A 88 3.80 -5.78 19.13
C VAL A 88 3.83 -5.70 17.62
N LYS A 89 2.65 -5.48 17.02
CA LYS A 89 2.50 -5.12 15.61
C LYS A 89 1.55 -3.95 15.48
N THR A 90 1.96 -2.91 14.79
CA THR A 90 1.17 -1.73 14.53
C THR A 90 1.11 -1.46 13.03
N TYR A 91 -0.11 -1.47 12.49
CA TYR A 91 -0.44 -1.05 11.14
C TYR A 91 -1.01 0.37 11.20
N VAL A 92 -0.55 1.23 10.29
CA VAL A 92 -1.08 2.59 10.13
C VAL A 92 -1.34 2.83 8.64
N GLN A 93 -2.52 3.33 8.29
CA GLN A 93 -2.80 3.86 6.96
C GLN A 93 -3.13 5.35 7.03
N GLU A 94 -2.67 6.10 6.04
CA GLU A 94 -2.94 7.53 5.90
C GLU A 94 -4.15 7.75 4.97
N VAL A 95 -5.08 8.61 5.39
CA VAL A 95 -6.13 9.10 4.49
C VAL A 95 -5.47 10.09 3.52
N PRO A 96 -5.62 9.93 2.19
CA PRO A 96 -4.84 10.64 1.19
C PRO A 96 -5.36 12.07 0.96
N TRP A 97 -5.30 12.90 1.99
CA TRP A 97 -5.57 14.32 1.91
C TRP A 97 -4.41 15.04 1.22
N GLN A 98 -4.72 15.70 0.11
CA GLN A 98 -3.82 16.59 -0.60
C GLN A 98 -4.23 18.03 -0.35
N ARG A 99 -3.26 18.92 -0.14
CA ARG A 99 -3.54 20.36 -0.01
C ARG A 99 -4.05 20.90 -1.35
N LEU A 100 -5.14 21.68 -1.32
CA LEU A 100 -5.63 22.34 -2.53
C LEU A 100 -4.60 23.36 -3.02
N HIS A 101 -4.44 23.44 -4.34
CA HIS A 101 -3.59 24.43 -5.01
C HIS A 101 -4.44 25.22 -6.00
N GLU A 102 -4.31 26.54 -6.00
CA GLU A 102 -4.92 27.44 -6.98
C GLU A 102 -3.78 28.18 -7.68
N ASN A 103 -3.65 28.04 -9.01
CA ASN A 103 -2.54 28.60 -9.79
C ASN A 103 -1.15 28.27 -9.17
N SER A 104 -0.96 27.01 -8.74
CA SER A 104 0.23 26.52 -8.04
C SER A 104 0.49 27.12 -6.65
N VAL A 105 -0.44 27.94 -6.12
CA VAL A 105 -0.36 28.48 -4.76
C VAL A 105 -1.07 27.53 -3.79
N PRO A 106 -0.40 27.01 -2.74
CA PRO A 106 -1.01 26.10 -1.78
C PRO A 106 -1.99 26.83 -0.86
N HIS A 107 -3.22 26.33 -0.74
CA HIS A 107 -4.22 26.87 0.17
C HIS A 107 -3.80 26.67 1.63
N VAL A 108 -4.00 27.68 2.49
CA VAL A 108 -3.50 27.68 3.87
C VAL A 108 -4.14 26.60 4.77
N HIS A 109 -5.40 26.21 4.50
CA HIS A 109 -6.14 25.28 5.35
C HIS A 109 -7.22 24.46 4.63
N SER A 110 -7.11 24.28 3.31
CA SER A 110 -8.10 23.52 2.54
C SER A 110 -7.43 22.35 1.83
N PHE A 111 -8.13 21.22 1.80
CA PHE A 111 -7.61 19.93 1.37
C PHE A 111 -8.67 19.19 0.54
N ILE A 112 -8.23 18.34 -0.36
CA ILE A 112 -9.05 17.44 -1.17
C ILE A 112 -8.57 16.01 -0.93
N CYS A 113 -9.51 15.07 -0.84
CA CYS A 113 -9.16 13.65 -0.70
C CYS A 113 -8.99 13.05 -2.09
N VAL A 114 -7.78 12.61 -2.43
CA VAL A 114 -7.43 12.08 -3.76
C VAL A 114 -6.82 10.69 -3.57
N PRO A 115 -7.57 9.61 -3.77
CA PRO A 115 -7.07 8.25 -3.59
C PRO A 115 -6.26 7.79 -4.80
N ASP A 116 -5.06 8.34 -4.98
CA ASP A 116 -4.09 8.00 -6.04
C ASP A 116 -3.01 7.02 -5.55
N GLY A 117 -3.45 6.06 -4.72
CA GLY A 117 -2.62 5.13 -3.97
C GLY A 117 -2.62 5.45 -2.47
N ILE A 118 -3.14 4.54 -1.64
CA ILE A 118 -3.20 4.71 -0.19
C ILE A 118 -1.87 4.28 0.44
N ARG A 119 -1.19 5.23 1.08
CA ARG A 119 0.01 4.98 1.87
C ARG A 119 -0.33 4.23 3.15
N PHE A 120 0.43 3.18 3.45
CA PHE A 120 0.36 2.48 4.72
C PHE A 120 1.74 2.03 5.19
N CYS A 121 1.86 1.69 6.47
CA CYS A 121 3.04 1.07 7.04
C CYS A 121 2.70 0.04 8.11
N GLU A 122 3.65 -0.87 8.36
CA GLU A 122 3.62 -1.84 9.44
C GLU A 122 4.94 -1.77 10.20
N ALA A 123 4.87 -1.53 11.51
CA ALA A 123 5.99 -1.73 12.42
C ALA A 123 5.70 -2.94 13.31
N GLU A 124 6.67 -3.84 13.45
CA GLU A 124 6.57 -4.98 14.35
C GLU A 124 7.86 -5.20 15.11
N GLN A 125 7.73 -5.69 16.34
CA GLN A 125 8.87 -5.93 17.22
C GLN A 125 8.57 -7.09 18.15
N CYS A 126 9.52 -8.02 18.27
CA CYS A 126 9.57 -8.99 19.36
C CYS A 126 10.31 -8.39 20.56
N ARG A 127 9.98 -8.83 21.77
CA ARG A 127 10.76 -8.53 22.98
C ARG A 127 12.23 -8.91 22.74
N ASN A 128 13.13 -7.95 22.96
CA ASN A 128 14.58 -8.09 22.72
C ASN A 128 14.99 -8.38 21.26
N GLY A 129 14.05 -8.29 20.32
CA GLY A 129 14.32 -8.40 18.88
C GLY A 129 14.44 -7.03 18.21
N PRO A 130 14.95 -7.00 16.96
CA PRO A 130 14.94 -5.79 16.16
C PRO A 130 13.52 -5.33 15.86
N LEU A 131 13.35 -4.02 15.65
CA LEU A 131 12.13 -3.48 15.05
C LEU A 131 12.21 -3.71 13.54
N VAL A 132 11.18 -4.35 12.98
CA VAL A 132 11.02 -4.54 11.55
C VAL A 132 9.97 -3.54 11.07
N LEU A 133 10.33 -2.75 10.06
CA LEU A 133 9.45 -1.75 9.46
C LEU A 133 9.21 -2.11 7.99
N SER A 134 7.94 -2.05 7.60
CA SER A 134 7.50 -2.11 6.21
C SER A 134 6.64 -0.90 5.89
N ALA A 135 6.65 -0.46 4.64
CA ALA A 135 5.72 0.53 4.11
C ALA A 135 5.10 0.02 2.80
N GLY A 136 4.10 0.72 2.30
CA GLY A 136 3.41 0.30 1.10
C GLY A 136 2.46 1.31 0.50
N ILE A 137 1.98 0.94 -0.68
CA ILE A 137 0.94 1.61 -1.47
C ILE A 137 -0.09 0.54 -1.81
N LYS A 138 -1.36 0.80 -1.51
CA LYS A 138 -2.48 -0.06 -1.91
C LYS A 138 -3.54 0.74 -2.63
N ASP A 139 -4.50 0.04 -3.23
CA ASP A 139 -5.64 0.63 -3.93
C ASP A 139 -5.22 1.61 -5.05
N LEU A 140 -4.02 1.38 -5.63
CA LEU A 140 -3.49 2.19 -6.73
C LEU A 140 -3.99 1.61 -8.05
N LYS A 141 -4.98 2.28 -8.65
CA LYS A 141 -5.55 1.86 -9.93
C LYS A 141 -4.75 2.44 -11.10
N LEU A 142 -4.25 1.55 -11.95
CA LEU A 142 -3.45 1.89 -13.13
C LEU A 142 -4.08 1.31 -14.39
N MET A 143 -4.03 2.06 -15.49
CA MET A 143 -4.50 1.61 -16.79
C MET A 143 -3.59 2.12 -17.90
N LYS A 144 -3.33 1.26 -18.89
CA LYS A 144 -2.90 1.66 -20.23
C LYS A 144 -3.75 0.95 -21.27
N THR A 145 -4.07 1.66 -22.35
CA THR A 145 -5.04 1.20 -23.36
C THR A 145 -4.43 0.33 -24.45
N THR A 146 -3.10 0.27 -24.51
CA THR A 146 -2.29 -0.48 -25.48
C THR A 146 -0.93 -0.81 -24.86
N GLN A 147 0.05 -1.24 -25.66
CA GLN A 147 1.38 -1.67 -25.21
C GLN A 147 1.29 -2.77 -24.15
N SER A 148 0.30 -3.65 -24.29
CA SER A 148 0.17 -4.87 -23.51
C SER A 148 -0.38 -5.98 -24.37
N GLY A 149 0.24 -7.16 -24.29
CA GLY A 149 -0.26 -8.37 -24.89
C GLY A 149 -0.29 -9.53 -23.91
N PHE A 150 -0.76 -10.66 -24.40
CA PHE A 150 -0.67 -11.97 -23.77
C PHE A 150 -0.86 -13.05 -24.83
N GLU A 151 0.22 -13.75 -25.14
CA GLU A 151 0.32 -14.75 -26.19
C GLU A 151 1.39 -15.79 -25.83
N GLY A 152 1.42 -16.92 -26.54
CA GLY A 152 2.36 -18.01 -26.29
C GLY A 152 2.10 -18.77 -24.99
N PHE A 153 0.93 -18.60 -24.37
CA PHE A 153 0.55 -19.35 -23.19
C PHE A 153 0.17 -20.80 -23.53
N PHE A 154 0.30 -21.68 -22.54
CA PHE A 154 -0.08 -23.09 -22.67
C PHE A 154 -1.58 -23.23 -23.00
N LYS A 155 -1.90 -24.09 -23.97
CA LYS A 155 -3.27 -24.35 -24.42
C LYS A 155 -3.62 -25.82 -24.21
N ASN A 156 -4.80 -26.06 -23.67
CA ASN A 156 -5.40 -27.38 -23.49
C ASN A 156 -6.90 -27.34 -23.84
N GLU A 157 -7.60 -28.46 -23.60
CA GLU A 157 -9.05 -28.63 -23.86
C GLU A 157 -9.96 -27.63 -23.12
N HIS A 158 -9.44 -26.93 -22.11
CA HIS A 158 -10.17 -25.93 -21.33
C HIS A 158 -9.81 -24.48 -21.72
N THR A 159 -8.92 -24.28 -22.69
CA THR A 159 -8.42 -22.95 -23.05
C THR A 159 -9.30 -22.31 -24.12
N THR A 160 -10.12 -21.33 -23.72
CA THR A 160 -10.98 -20.55 -24.63
C THR A 160 -10.45 -19.13 -24.89
N LEU A 161 -9.45 -18.69 -24.11
CA LEU A 161 -8.90 -17.34 -24.20
C LEU A 161 -8.15 -17.18 -25.54
N PRO A 162 -8.52 -16.21 -26.39
CA PRO A 162 -7.72 -15.89 -27.57
C PRO A 162 -6.44 -15.16 -27.17
N GLU A 163 -5.37 -15.43 -27.91
CA GLU A 163 -4.13 -14.66 -27.83
C GLU A 163 -4.37 -13.23 -28.29
N ARG A 164 -3.70 -12.28 -27.64
CA ARG A 164 -3.81 -10.86 -27.96
C ARG A 164 -2.44 -10.24 -27.95
N HIS A 165 -1.98 -9.76 -29.09
CA HIS A 165 -0.78 -8.93 -29.17
C HIS A 165 -1.04 -7.52 -28.59
N ASP A 166 -2.29 -7.06 -28.57
CA ASP A 166 -2.66 -5.75 -28.05
C ASP A 166 -4.01 -5.80 -27.30
N ARG A 167 -4.00 -5.31 -26.06
CA ARG A 167 -5.14 -5.22 -25.14
C ARG A 167 -4.95 -4.09 -24.12
N ILE A 168 -6.05 -3.65 -23.51
CA ILE A 168 -6.02 -2.84 -22.29
C ILE A 168 -5.38 -3.66 -21.17
N LEU A 169 -4.44 -3.04 -20.45
CA LEU A 169 -3.96 -3.51 -19.15
C LEU A 169 -4.49 -2.55 -18.09
N CYS A 170 -5.44 -3.02 -17.30
CA CYS A 170 -5.99 -2.29 -16.17
C CYS A 170 -5.84 -3.14 -14.92
N GLY A 171 -5.35 -2.55 -13.83
CA GLY A 171 -5.28 -3.28 -12.59
C GLY A 171 -5.16 -2.41 -11.35
N GLU A 172 -5.52 -3.02 -10.23
CA GLU A 172 -5.31 -2.47 -8.91
C GLU A 172 -4.02 -3.05 -8.34
N LEU A 173 -3.07 -2.16 -8.05
CA LEU A 173 -1.76 -2.51 -7.55
C LEU A 173 -1.74 -2.41 -6.02
N PHE A 174 -1.18 -3.44 -5.40
CA PHE A 174 -0.69 -3.41 -4.02
C PHE A 174 0.83 -3.63 -4.05
N CYS A 175 1.56 -2.78 -3.35
CA CYS A 175 3.01 -2.85 -3.27
C CYS A 175 3.43 -2.62 -1.80
N LYS A 176 4.16 -3.58 -1.23
CA LYS A 176 4.68 -3.52 0.14
C LYS A 176 6.17 -3.77 0.12
N TRP A 177 6.95 -2.97 0.82
CA TRP A 177 8.38 -3.16 0.95
C TRP A 177 8.83 -3.14 2.40
N SER A 178 9.88 -3.91 2.70
CA SER A 178 10.61 -3.82 3.96
C SER A 178 11.87 -2.96 3.79
N TYR A 179 12.18 -2.19 4.83
CA TYR A 179 13.41 -1.43 4.90
C TYR A 179 14.58 -2.33 5.32
N GLY A 180 15.76 -2.08 4.74
CA GLY A 180 17.01 -2.71 5.17
C GLY A 180 17.59 -2.12 6.47
N GLU A 181 18.78 -2.58 6.85
CA GLU A 181 19.52 -2.07 8.01
C GLU A 181 20.15 -0.69 7.72
N CYS A 182 19.33 0.34 7.55
CA CYS A 182 19.81 1.72 7.50
C CYS A 182 19.07 2.53 8.57
N ARG A 183 19.75 3.53 9.12
CA ARG A 183 19.18 4.46 10.10
C ARG A 183 18.98 5.81 9.42
N ASP A 184 17.96 6.53 9.86
CA ASP A 184 17.58 7.85 9.34
C ASP A 184 16.99 7.84 7.92
N PHE A 185 15.78 7.27 7.81
CA PHE A 185 15.00 7.30 6.58
C PHE A 185 14.17 8.59 6.46
N ASP A 186 14.26 9.24 5.31
CA ASP A 186 13.23 10.17 4.85
C ASP A 186 12.09 9.34 4.22
N PHE A 187 11.15 8.92 5.06
CA PHE A 187 10.05 8.04 4.64
C PHE A 187 9.16 8.67 3.56
N ASP A 188 8.94 9.99 3.61
CA ASP A 188 8.11 10.70 2.64
C ASP A 188 8.78 10.71 1.27
N SER A 189 10.08 11.05 1.23
CA SER A 189 10.86 11.01 -0.01
C SER A 189 10.94 9.61 -0.60
N ILE A 190 11.19 8.59 0.23
CA ILE A 190 11.26 7.19 -0.22
C ILE A 190 9.91 6.73 -0.78
N TRP A 191 8.80 7.01 -0.09
CA TRP A 191 7.47 6.63 -0.55
C TRP A 191 7.14 7.30 -1.89
N ASN A 192 7.41 8.60 -2.03
CA ASN A 192 7.21 9.33 -3.28
C ASN A 192 8.06 8.75 -4.42
N LYS A 193 9.34 8.45 -4.15
CA LYS A 193 10.24 7.85 -5.12
C LYS A 193 9.77 6.46 -5.58
N ILE A 194 9.29 5.64 -4.66
CA ILE A 194 8.75 4.32 -5.00
C ILE A 194 7.48 4.47 -5.84
N ARG A 195 6.56 5.37 -5.48
CA ARG A 195 5.38 5.68 -6.28
C ARG A 195 5.75 6.11 -7.70
N GLU A 196 6.72 7.00 -7.86
CA GLU A 196 7.25 7.38 -9.18
C GLU A 196 7.79 6.17 -9.95
N CYS A 197 8.59 5.32 -9.30
CA CYS A 197 9.14 4.12 -9.94
C CYS A 197 8.04 3.17 -10.43
N ILE A 198 6.97 2.99 -9.64
CA ILE A 198 5.80 2.20 -10.04
C ILE A 198 5.17 2.77 -11.31
N LEU A 199 4.91 4.08 -11.33
CA LEU A 199 4.26 4.75 -12.45
C LEU A 199 5.14 4.70 -13.72
N GLU A 200 6.44 4.98 -13.58
CA GLU A 200 7.43 4.90 -14.66
C GLU A 200 7.48 3.49 -15.27
N ALA A 201 7.61 2.45 -14.43
CA ALA A 201 7.74 1.06 -14.90
C ALA A 201 6.44 0.50 -15.47
N PHE A 202 5.28 1.02 -15.05
CA PHE A 202 3.99 0.61 -15.61
C PHE A 202 3.72 1.26 -16.98
N ALA A 203 3.96 2.57 -17.09
CA ALA A 203 3.63 3.37 -18.25
C ALA A 203 4.69 3.30 -19.36
N GLY A 204 5.98 3.31 -19.00
CA GLY A 204 7.07 3.56 -19.93
C GLY A 204 7.21 5.04 -20.33
N PRO A 205 7.99 5.36 -21.37
CA PRO A 205 8.15 6.72 -21.86
C PRO A 205 6.80 7.36 -22.26
N PRO A 206 6.51 8.63 -21.90
CA PRO A 206 5.20 9.23 -22.15
C PRO A 206 4.77 9.33 -23.62
N ASP A 207 5.72 9.33 -24.55
CA ASP A 207 5.52 9.51 -25.98
C ASP A 207 5.23 8.20 -26.73
N CYS A 208 5.72 7.05 -26.23
CA CYS A 208 5.62 5.76 -26.91
C CYS A 208 5.20 4.58 -26.02
N GLY A 209 5.21 4.75 -24.70
CA GLY A 209 4.97 3.71 -23.72
C GLY A 209 5.97 2.57 -23.78
N GLU A 210 5.73 1.51 -23.01
CA GLU A 210 6.54 0.29 -23.04
C GLU A 210 5.65 -0.95 -23.13
N TYR A 211 5.97 -1.84 -24.07
CA TYR A 211 5.22 -3.08 -24.27
C TYR A 211 5.42 -4.05 -23.10
N SER A 212 4.32 -4.54 -22.54
CA SER A 212 4.32 -5.61 -21.55
C SER A 212 3.70 -6.89 -22.09
N PRO A 213 4.47 -8.00 -22.19
CA PRO A 213 3.97 -9.27 -22.71
C PRO A 213 3.10 -10.05 -21.70
N SER A 214 3.13 -9.68 -20.42
CA SER A 214 2.36 -10.33 -19.37
C SER A 214 2.32 -9.48 -18.09
N TYR A 215 1.29 -9.66 -17.27
CA TYR A 215 1.25 -8.97 -15.97
C TYR A 215 2.36 -9.43 -15.03
N GLN A 216 2.85 -10.68 -15.13
CA GLN A 216 4.03 -11.16 -14.40
C GLN A 216 5.26 -10.32 -14.74
N LYS A 217 5.46 -10.03 -16.04
CA LYS A 217 6.57 -9.19 -16.48
C LYS A 217 6.41 -7.75 -15.99
N THR A 218 5.21 -7.17 -16.03
CA THR A 218 4.95 -5.85 -15.43
C THR A 218 5.29 -5.81 -13.95
N VAL A 219 4.81 -6.78 -13.16
CA VAL A 219 5.11 -6.87 -11.72
C VAL A 219 6.62 -6.96 -11.49
N ASN A 220 7.31 -7.83 -12.21
CA ASN A 220 8.76 -7.96 -12.11
C ASN A 220 9.51 -6.68 -12.51
N SER A 221 9.11 -6.00 -13.59
CA SER A 221 9.71 -4.74 -14.03
C SER A 221 9.55 -3.65 -12.98
N ILE A 222 8.37 -3.51 -12.36
CA ILE A 222 8.13 -2.58 -11.26
C ILE A 222 9.09 -2.86 -10.09
N GLN A 223 9.17 -4.11 -9.65
CA GLN A 223 10.02 -4.49 -8.51
C GLN A 223 11.51 -4.26 -8.80
N MET A 224 11.98 -4.65 -9.99
CA MET A 224 13.37 -4.46 -10.40
C MET A 224 13.73 -2.97 -10.52
N HIS A 225 12.82 -2.13 -11.01
CA HIS A 225 13.03 -0.69 -11.12
C HIS A 225 13.09 0.00 -9.76
N ILE A 226 12.23 -0.41 -8.82
CA ILE A 226 12.29 0.08 -7.43
C ILE A 226 13.61 -0.34 -6.78
N LEU A 227 13.98 -1.62 -6.89
CA LEU A 227 15.21 -2.14 -6.31
C LEU A 227 16.47 -1.53 -6.96
N SER A 228 16.43 -1.05 -8.20
CA SER A 228 17.58 -0.37 -8.80
C SER A 228 17.73 1.09 -8.32
N LYS A 229 16.62 1.76 -8.00
CA LYS A 229 16.60 3.20 -7.65
C LYS A 229 16.53 3.49 -6.15
N VAL A 230 16.06 2.56 -5.33
CA VAL A 230 15.81 2.77 -3.89
C VAL A 230 16.60 1.75 -3.07
N SER A 231 17.83 2.12 -2.70
CA SER A 231 18.77 1.23 -1.98
C SER A 231 18.28 0.79 -0.60
N GLN A 232 17.40 1.59 0.02
CA GLN A 232 16.82 1.35 1.34
C GLN A 232 15.82 0.18 1.36
N VAL A 233 15.27 -0.21 0.21
CA VAL A 233 14.33 -1.34 0.10
C VAL A 233 15.12 -2.65 0.04
N GLN A 234 14.79 -3.59 0.93
CA GLN A 234 15.44 -4.91 0.99
C GLN A 234 14.60 -6.00 0.31
N VAL A 235 13.31 -6.05 0.62
CA VAL A 235 12.34 -6.98 0.03
C VAL A 235 11.12 -6.19 -0.40
N ILE A 236 10.56 -6.54 -1.56
CA ILE A 236 9.37 -5.94 -2.13
C ILE A 236 8.39 -7.03 -2.56
N GLU A 237 7.18 -6.97 -2.03
CA GLU A 237 6.01 -7.74 -2.45
C GLU A 237 5.16 -6.84 -3.35
N THR A 238 4.70 -7.39 -4.48
CA THR A 238 3.82 -6.67 -5.38
C THR A 238 2.74 -7.59 -5.89
N VAL A 239 1.50 -7.09 -5.83
CA VAL A 239 0.30 -7.75 -6.30
C VAL A 239 -0.34 -6.86 -7.36
N LEU A 240 -0.80 -7.46 -8.45
CA LEU A 240 -1.59 -6.80 -9.49
C LEU A 240 -2.86 -7.60 -9.76
N ASN A 241 -4.01 -7.00 -9.40
CA ASN A 241 -5.33 -7.53 -9.70
C ASN A 241 -5.77 -7.00 -11.07
N ASN A 242 -5.81 -7.86 -12.08
CA ASN A 242 -6.14 -7.47 -13.46
C ASN A 242 -7.65 -7.40 -13.68
N VAL A 243 -8.13 -6.20 -14.01
CA VAL A 243 -9.51 -5.95 -14.47
C VAL A 243 -9.52 -6.11 -15.98
N PHE A 244 -10.29 -7.10 -16.46
CA PHE A 244 -10.38 -7.38 -17.89
C PHE A 244 -11.32 -6.39 -18.58
N TYR A 245 -10.97 -6.00 -19.81
CA TYR A 245 -11.83 -5.24 -20.69
C TYR A 245 -12.17 -6.10 -21.90
N ASN A 246 -13.43 -6.51 -22.00
CA ASN A 246 -13.92 -7.37 -23.06
C ASN A 246 -14.49 -6.52 -24.19
N VAL A 247 -13.93 -6.65 -25.39
CA VAL A 247 -14.50 -6.06 -26.60
C VAL A 247 -15.90 -6.60 -26.82
N LEU A 248 -16.89 -5.70 -26.88
CA LEU A 248 -18.29 -6.07 -27.06
C LEU A 248 -18.54 -6.51 -28.50
N ASP A 249 -19.08 -7.71 -28.70
CA ASP A 249 -19.59 -8.12 -30.01
C ASP A 249 -20.91 -7.38 -30.30
N MET A 250 -20.90 -6.52 -31.31
CA MET A 250 -22.05 -5.70 -31.71
C MET A 250 -22.68 -6.16 -33.03
N LYS A 251 -22.29 -7.33 -33.57
CA LYS A 251 -22.83 -7.85 -34.85
C LYS A 251 -24.35 -8.00 -34.84
N ASN A 252 -24.92 -8.44 -33.71
CA ASN A 252 -26.37 -8.58 -33.54
C ASN A 252 -27.12 -7.22 -33.53
N LEU A 253 -26.39 -6.12 -33.37
CA LEU A 253 -26.90 -4.75 -33.48
C LEU A 253 -26.61 -4.13 -34.86
N GLY A 254 -26.06 -4.90 -35.81
CA GLY A 254 -25.71 -4.42 -37.15
C GLY A 254 -24.47 -3.53 -37.21
N LEU A 255 -23.61 -3.55 -36.17
CA LEU A 255 -22.43 -2.70 -36.07
C LEU A 255 -21.13 -3.52 -35.99
N THR A 256 -20.06 -2.96 -36.55
CA THR A 256 -18.68 -3.40 -36.30
C THR A 256 -18.10 -2.62 -35.13
N ASN A 257 -17.34 -3.29 -34.25
CA ASN A 257 -16.68 -2.66 -33.10
C ASN A 257 -15.18 -2.98 -33.14
N ASP A 258 -14.36 -2.02 -33.58
CA ASP A 258 -12.90 -2.18 -33.66
C ASP A 258 -12.23 -1.86 -32.31
N LYS A 259 -12.63 -2.60 -31.27
CA LYS A 259 -12.18 -2.44 -29.87
C LYS A 259 -12.52 -1.08 -29.22
N GLU A 260 -13.41 -0.30 -29.81
CA GLU A 260 -13.82 1.01 -29.31
C GLU A 260 -14.72 0.91 -28.07
N VAL A 261 -15.63 -0.07 -28.06
CA VAL A 261 -16.55 -0.34 -26.96
C VAL A 261 -16.11 -1.61 -26.23
N GLN A 262 -15.66 -1.46 -24.98
CA GLN A 262 -15.21 -2.57 -24.14
C GLN A 262 -15.91 -2.54 -22.78
N ILE A 263 -16.30 -3.72 -22.28
CA ILE A 263 -16.98 -3.87 -20.99
C ILE A 263 -15.93 -4.24 -19.92
N PRO A 264 -15.83 -3.46 -18.83
CA PRO A 264 -14.99 -3.85 -17.70
C PRO A 264 -15.61 -5.06 -16.98
N VAL A 265 -14.78 -6.06 -16.70
CA VAL A 265 -15.15 -7.24 -15.93
C VAL A 265 -14.36 -7.23 -14.63
N GLU A 266 -15.01 -6.79 -13.56
CA GLU A 266 -14.41 -6.70 -12.23
C GLU A 266 -14.31 -8.07 -11.54
N THR A 267 -15.21 -9.01 -11.86
CA THR A 267 -15.21 -10.37 -11.29
C THR A 267 -15.63 -11.41 -12.33
N PRO A 268 -14.97 -12.59 -12.41
CA PRO A 268 -13.70 -12.92 -11.75
C PRO A 268 -12.53 -12.11 -12.35
N TYR A 269 -11.49 -11.86 -11.56
CA TYR A 269 -10.29 -11.13 -11.99
C TYR A 269 -9.03 -11.99 -11.93
N GLY A 270 -8.05 -11.65 -12.76
CA GLY A 270 -6.73 -12.29 -12.74
C GLY A 270 -5.90 -11.75 -11.58
N PHE A 271 -5.15 -12.61 -10.90
CA PHE A 271 -4.29 -12.23 -9.78
C PHE A 271 -2.84 -12.63 -10.07
N CYS A 272 -1.91 -11.72 -9.82
CA CYS A 272 -0.48 -12.01 -9.84
C CYS A 272 0.18 -11.44 -8.59
N THR A 273 0.97 -12.26 -7.91
CA THR A 273 1.81 -11.84 -6.78
C THR A 273 3.25 -12.26 -7.04
N CYS A 274 4.20 -11.43 -6.64
CA CYS A 274 5.61 -11.76 -6.61
C CYS A 274 6.27 -11.06 -5.43
N THR A 275 7.25 -11.73 -4.81
CA THR A 275 8.13 -11.13 -3.80
C THR A 275 9.56 -11.26 -4.27
N LEU A 276 10.26 -10.13 -4.37
CA LEU A 276 11.68 -10.07 -4.73
C LEU A 276 12.48 -9.44 -3.61
N GLY A 277 13.68 -9.94 -3.39
CA GLY A 277 14.64 -9.38 -2.44
C GLY A 277 16.00 -9.17 -3.09
N ARG A 278 16.81 -8.31 -2.48
CA ARG A 278 18.23 -8.22 -2.81
C ARG A 278 18.94 -9.52 -2.44
N LYS A 279 19.98 -9.87 -3.20
CA LYS A 279 20.88 -10.99 -2.86
C LYS A 279 21.69 -10.67 -1.61
#